data_AF-A0A101JTS3-F1
#
_entry.id   AF-A0A101JTS3-F1
#
_cell.length_a   1.000
_cell.length_b   1.000
_cell.length_c   1.000
_cell.angle_alpha   90.00
_cell.angle_beta   90.00
_cell.angle_gamma   90.00
#
_symmetry.space_group_name_H-M   'P 1'
#
loop_
_entity.id
_entity.type
_entity.pdbx_description
1 polymer ?
#
loop_
_entity_poly.entity_id
_entity_poly.type
_entity_poly.pdbx_seq_one_letter_code
_entity_poly.pdbx_strand_id
1 'polypeptide(L)'
;MSSELPNLPVTFRPGRTRAVLLTAGIAIFVVITAVALLLEKLGPGERLSFILTGALMFGVLAMLARVKVVADESGVTVVNIAGKRRLEWAEIVQVNLRPGDPWVFLNLSDGTSLPALGIQPGIAKQRAIADARALRALAEARAINDPEGRQG
;
A
#
# COMPACT_ATOMS: atom_id res chain seq x y z
N MET A 1 -23.54 -2.48 18.61
CA MET A 1 -22.18 -2.16 19.07
C MET A 1 -21.66 -1.07 18.15
N SER A 2 -21.68 0.17 18.61
CA SER A 2 -21.13 1.31 17.85
C SER A 2 -19.63 1.03 17.69
N SER A 3 -19.21 0.63 16.50
CA SER A 3 -17.78 0.49 16.20
C SER A 3 -17.20 1.89 16.29
N GLU A 4 -16.40 2.16 17.33
CA GLU A 4 -15.64 3.40 17.43
C GLU A 4 -14.88 3.59 16.11
N LEU A 5 -15.10 4.73 15.47
CA LEU A 5 -14.40 5.07 14.24
C LEU A 5 -12.91 5.19 14.56
N PRO A 6 -12.01 4.73 13.66
CA PRO A 6 -10.58 4.92 13.86
C PRO A 6 -10.26 6.41 14.01
N ASN A 7 -9.44 6.76 15.00
CA ASN A 7 -8.91 8.11 15.11
C ASN A 7 -8.08 8.45 13.87
N LEU A 8 -8.34 9.63 13.30
CA LEU A 8 -7.62 10.15 12.15
C LEU A 8 -6.39 10.96 12.61
N PRO A 9 -5.28 10.97 11.85
CA PRO A 9 -5.06 10.22 10.61
C PRO A 9 -4.74 8.73 10.85
N VAL A 10 -5.31 7.84 10.02
CA VAL A 10 -5.01 6.40 10.04
C VAL A 10 -4.31 5.98 8.75
N THR A 11 -3.27 5.15 8.87
CA THR A 11 -2.53 4.62 7.72
C THR A 11 -2.63 3.10 7.65
N PHE A 12 -3.18 2.61 6.54
CA PHE A 12 -3.24 1.19 6.20
C PHE A 12 -2.06 0.81 5.31
N ARG A 13 -1.35 -0.25 5.68
CA ARG A 13 -0.22 -0.81 4.92
C ARG A 13 -0.25 -2.33 4.98
N PRO A 14 0.18 -3.04 3.93
CA PRO A 14 0.24 -4.49 3.95
C PRO A 14 1.48 -4.94 4.72
N GLY A 15 1.43 -4.86 6.06
CA GLY A 15 2.60 -5.01 6.93
C GLY A 15 3.38 -6.31 6.71
N ARG A 16 2.68 -7.45 6.54
CA ARG A 16 3.30 -8.75 6.26
C ARG A 16 3.93 -8.80 4.88
N THR A 17 3.22 -8.38 3.83
CA THR A 17 3.77 -8.31 2.46
C THR A 17 5.01 -7.42 2.42
N ARG A 18 4.96 -6.25 3.07
CA ARG A 18 6.09 -5.32 3.19
C ARG A 18 7.27 -5.96 3.92
N ALA A 19 7.03 -6.67 5.02
CA ALA A 19 8.09 -7.38 5.73
C ALA A 19 8.76 -8.40 4.82
N VAL A 20 7.99 -9.23 4.12
CA VAL A 20 8.52 -10.25 3.18
C VAL A 20 9.35 -9.61 2.06
N LEU A 21 8.84 -8.57 1.40
CA LEU A 21 9.56 -7.91 0.30
C LEU A 21 10.88 -7.29 0.77
N LEU A 22 10.87 -6.62 1.92
CA LEU A 22 12.07 -5.97 2.46
C LEU A 22 13.08 -6.98 2.97
N THR A 23 12.65 -8.03 3.68
CA THR A 23 13.58 -9.06 4.17
C THR A 23 14.18 -9.86 3.02
N ALA A 24 13.39 -10.25 2.02
CA ALA A 24 13.89 -10.92 0.83
C ALA A 24 14.87 -10.04 0.05
N GLY A 25 14.56 -8.74 -0.11
CA GLY A 25 15.45 -7.81 -0.80
C GLY A 25 16.77 -7.59 -0.06
N ILE A 26 16.74 -7.49 1.27
CA ILE A 26 17.96 -7.43 2.10
C ILE A 26 18.77 -8.71 1.91
N ALA A 27 18.14 -9.88 1.98
CA ALA A 27 18.84 -11.16 1.81
C ALA A 27 19.50 -11.26 0.44
N ILE A 28 18.79 -10.92 -0.64
CA ILE A 28 19.32 -10.89 -2.01
C ILE A 28 20.53 -9.95 -2.10
N PHE A 29 20.41 -8.72 -1.59
CA PHE A 29 21.49 -7.75 -1.63
C PHE A 29 22.73 -8.23 -0.88
N VAL A 30 22.54 -8.78 0.32
CA VAL A 30 23.63 -9.34 1.14
C VAL A 30 24.32 -10.50 0.43
N VAL A 31 23.55 -11.44 -0.13
CA VAL A 31 24.11 -12.61 -0.84
C VAL A 31 24.90 -12.17 -2.07
N ILE A 32 24.35 -11.29 -2.91
CA ILE A 32 25.04 -10.80 -4.11
C ILE A 32 26.32 -10.05 -3.74
N THR A 33 26.26 -9.21 -2.71
CA THR A 33 27.43 -8.47 -2.22
C THR A 33 28.49 -9.42 -1.67
N ALA A 34 28.10 -10.43 -0.88
CA ALA A 34 29.03 -11.43 -0.37
C ALA A 34 29.72 -12.20 -1.50
N VAL A 35 28.96 -12.64 -2.51
CA VAL A 35 29.51 -13.30 -3.71
C VAL A 35 30.51 -12.38 -4.41
N ALA A 36 30.17 -11.11 -4.64
CA ALA A 36 31.07 -10.15 -5.29
C ALA A 36 32.40 -9.96 -4.54
N LEU A 37 32.37 -9.99 -3.21
CA LEU A 37 33.55 -9.82 -2.36
C LEU A 37 34.40 -11.09 -2.24
N LEU A 38 33.75 -12.27 -2.23
CA LEU A 38 34.43 -13.56 -2.06
C LEU A 38 35.06 -14.08 -3.36
N LEU A 39 34.60 -13.62 -4.54
CA LEU A 39 35.23 -13.96 -5.80
C LEU A 39 36.55 -13.18 -5.99
N GLU A 40 37.66 -13.92 -5.93
CA GLU A 40 39.02 -13.39 -6.07
C GLU A 40 39.34 -12.91 -7.50
N LYS A 41 38.68 -13.48 -8.52
CA LYS A 41 38.94 -13.19 -9.93
C LYS A 41 38.20 -11.96 -10.47
N LEU A 42 37.31 -11.35 -9.69
CA LEU A 42 36.57 -10.16 -10.10
C LEU A 42 37.44 -8.90 -9.96
N GLY A 43 37.52 -8.12 -11.02
CA GLY A 43 38.07 -6.77 -10.98
C GLY A 43 37.16 -5.82 -10.18
N PRO A 44 37.67 -4.65 -9.74
CA PRO A 44 36.89 -3.68 -8.96
C PRO A 44 35.58 -3.23 -9.64
N GLY A 45 35.60 -3.03 -10.96
CA GLY A 45 34.41 -2.62 -11.73
C GLY A 45 33.33 -3.70 -11.83
N GLU A 46 33.72 -4.97 -11.88
CA GLU A 46 32.77 -6.09 -11.90
C GLU A 46 32.13 -6.27 -10.52
N ARG A 47 32.93 -6.16 -9.44
CA ARG A 47 32.40 -6.16 -8.07
C ARG A 47 31.38 -5.05 -7.86
N LEU A 48 31.71 -3.83 -8.33
CA LEU A 48 30.80 -2.70 -8.25
C LEU A 48 29.50 -2.98 -9.01
N SER A 49 29.59 -3.57 -10.21
CA SER A 49 28.41 -3.95 -10.99
C SER A 49 27.50 -4.90 -10.21
N PHE A 50 28.04 -5.94 -9.57
CA PHE A 50 27.24 -6.87 -8.74
C PHE A 50 26.54 -6.16 -7.59
N ILE A 51 27.28 -5.33 -6.84
CA ILE A 51 26.73 -4.58 -5.71
C ILE A 51 25.61 -3.65 -6.19
N LEU A 52 25.81 -2.94 -7.29
CA LEU A 52 24.79 -2.07 -7.89
C LEU A 52 23.58 -2.85 -8.36
N THR A 53 23.75 -4.03 -8.97
CA THR A 53 22.63 -4.91 -9.36
C THR A 53 21.85 -5.35 -8.13
N GLY A 54 22.51 -5.80 -7.07
CA GLY A 54 21.86 -6.17 -5.82
C GLY A 54 21.11 -5.00 -5.19
N ALA A 55 21.71 -3.81 -5.18
CA ALA A 55 21.10 -2.58 -4.67
C ALA A 55 19.87 -2.18 -5.50
N LEU A 56 19.95 -2.31 -6.82
CA LEU A 56 18.83 -2.07 -7.73
C LEU A 56 17.67 -3.03 -7.46
N MET A 57 17.95 -4.33 -7.32
CA MET A 57 16.93 -5.33 -6.99
C MET A 57 16.27 -5.04 -5.64
N PHE A 58 17.04 -4.70 -4.62
CA PHE A 58 16.51 -4.26 -3.34
C PHE A 58 15.65 -3.00 -3.49
N GLY A 59 16.12 -2.01 -4.25
CA GLY A 59 15.39 -0.78 -4.55
C GLY A 59 14.02 -1.04 -5.19
N VAL A 60 13.94 -1.98 -6.14
CA VAL A 60 12.67 -2.41 -6.76
C VAL A 60 11.73 -3.03 -5.71
N LEU A 61 12.23 -3.96 -4.89
CA LEU A 61 11.41 -4.58 -3.83
C LEU A 61 10.95 -3.57 -2.78
N ALA A 62 11.81 -2.62 -2.41
CA ALA A 62 11.48 -1.53 -1.49
C ALA A 62 10.44 -0.57 -2.10
N MET A 63 10.51 -0.29 -3.39
CA MET A 63 9.51 0.49 -4.13
C MET A 63 8.16 -0.22 -4.12
N LEU A 64 8.11 -1.53 -4.41
CA LEU A 64 6.89 -2.33 -4.35
C LEU A 64 6.29 -2.36 -2.94
N ALA A 65 7.14 -2.38 -1.91
CA ALA A 65 6.75 -2.39 -0.51
C ALA A 65 6.26 -1.03 0.03
N ARG A 66 6.32 0.05 -0.76
CA ARG A 66 5.94 1.42 -0.36
C ARG A 66 4.43 1.64 -0.29
N VAL A 67 3.63 0.75 -0.89
CA VAL A 67 2.18 0.92 -1.03
C VAL A 67 1.50 1.16 0.32
N LYS A 68 0.56 2.11 0.35
CA LYS A 68 -0.19 2.50 1.56
C LYS A 68 -1.47 3.25 1.21
N VAL A 69 -2.44 3.20 2.11
CA VAL A 69 -3.62 4.06 2.09
C VAL A 69 -3.60 4.90 3.36
N VAL A 70 -3.73 6.22 3.23
CA VAL A 70 -3.77 7.14 4.37
C VAL A 70 -5.12 7.84 4.35
N ALA A 71 -5.91 7.67 5.40
CA ALA A 71 -7.14 8.41 5.60
C ALA A 71 -6.89 9.48 6.67
N ASP A 72 -7.35 10.69 6.41
CA ASP A 72 -7.30 11.83 7.32
C ASP A 72 -8.61 12.63 7.24
N GLU A 73 -8.67 13.76 7.93
CA GLU A 73 -9.90 14.57 8.03
C GLU A 73 -10.47 15.00 6.67
N SER A 74 -9.63 15.37 5.69
CA SER A 74 -10.13 15.85 4.38
C SER A 74 -10.32 14.73 3.36
N GLY A 75 -9.67 13.58 3.50
CA GLY A 75 -9.90 12.49 2.55
C GLY A 75 -8.91 11.35 2.61
N VAL A 76 -8.79 10.63 1.50
CA VAL A 76 -7.99 9.42 1.38
C VAL A 76 -6.89 9.59 0.35
N THR A 77 -5.64 9.39 0.77
CA THR A 77 -4.49 9.29 -0.10
C THR A 77 -4.15 7.83 -0.37
N VAL A 78 -4.26 7.39 -1.61
CA VAL A 78 -3.83 6.05 -2.06
C VAL A 78 -2.45 6.17 -2.72
N VAL A 79 -1.47 5.44 -2.18
CA VAL A 79 -0.14 5.29 -2.75
C VAL A 79 -0.02 3.87 -3.29
N ASN A 80 -0.02 3.74 -4.60
CA ASN A 80 0.23 2.50 -5.33
C ASN A 80 1.66 2.50 -5.89
N ILE A 81 2.03 1.40 -6.55
CA ILE A 81 3.34 1.23 -7.18
C ILE A 81 3.58 2.30 -8.25
N ALA A 82 2.58 2.54 -9.12
CA ALA A 82 2.69 3.42 -10.27
C ALA A 82 2.35 4.89 -9.99
N GLY A 83 1.89 5.23 -8.78
CA GLY A 83 1.49 6.60 -8.50
C GLY A 83 0.80 6.81 -7.15
N LYS A 84 0.48 8.08 -6.90
CA LYS A 84 -0.23 8.55 -5.72
C LYS A 84 -1.47 9.32 -6.19
N ARG A 85 -2.64 8.99 -5.65
CA ARG A 85 -3.89 9.73 -5.87
C ARG A 85 -4.46 10.18 -4.53
N ARG A 86 -4.83 11.46 -4.45
CA ARG A 86 -5.63 12.00 -3.36
C ARG A 86 -7.09 11.98 -3.79
N LEU A 87 -7.96 11.55 -2.90
CA LEU A 87 -9.41 11.53 -3.08
C LEU A 87 -10.05 12.29 -1.91
N GLU A 88 -10.98 13.17 -2.21
CA GLU A 88 -11.90 13.72 -1.23
C GLU A 88 -12.87 12.62 -0.76
N TRP A 89 -13.45 12.76 0.43
CA TRP A 89 -14.41 11.78 0.94
C TRP A 89 -15.63 11.62 0.02
N ALA A 90 -16.11 12.72 -0.57
CA ALA A 90 -17.24 12.72 -1.50
C ALA A 90 -16.97 11.98 -2.83
N GLU A 91 -15.70 11.82 -3.22
CA GLU A 91 -15.36 11.00 -4.39
C GLU A 91 -15.55 9.50 -4.12
N ILE A 92 -15.50 9.06 -2.86
CA ILE A 92 -15.51 7.64 -2.50
C ILE A 92 -16.95 7.18 -2.26
N VAL A 93 -17.52 6.54 -3.28
CA VAL A 93 -18.90 6.01 -3.22
C VAL A 93 -18.95 4.69 -2.46
N GLN A 94 -17.97 3.81 -2.66
CA GLN A 94 -17.96 2.50 -2.03
C GLN A 94 -16.56 1.95 -1.81
N VAL A 95 -16.35 1.35 -0.65
CA VAL A 95 -15.14 0.57 -0.33
C VAL A 95 -15.44 -0.92 -0.49
N ASN A 96 -14.81 -1.57 -1.45
CA ASN A 96 -15.07 -2.97 -1.82
C ASN A 96 -13.88 -3.88 -1.55
N LEU A 97 -14.18 -5.04 -0.95
CA LEU A 97 -13.26 -6.17 -0.83
C LEU A 97 -14.07 -7.46 -0.96
N ARG A 98 -14.10 -8.04 -2.14
CA ARG A 98 -14.84 -9.26 -2.44
C ARG A 98 -13.97 -10.49 -2.12
N PRO A 99 -14.58 -11.66 -1.83
CA PRO A 99 -13.84 -12.91 -1.76
C PRO A 99 -13.05 -13.15 -3.06
N GLY A 100 -11.74 -13.32 -2.95
CA GLY A 100 -10.85 -13.52 -4.09
C GLY A 100 -10.14 -12.25 -4.58
N ASP A 101 -10.59 -11.06 -4.16
CA ASP A 101 -9.92 -9.81 -4.53
C ASP A 101 -8.49 -9.77 -3.96
N PRO A 102 -7.49 -9.36 -4.75
CA PRO A 102 -6.10 -9.27 -4.29
C PRO A 102 -5.85 -8.03 -3.41
N TRP A 103 -6.75 -7.04 -3.45
CA TRP A 103 -6.71 -5.80 -2.65
C TRP A 103 -8.08 -5.12 -2.61
N VAL A 104 -8.20 -4.08 -1.78
CA VAL A 104 -9.40 -3.21 -1.74
C VAL A 104 -9.54 -2.40 -3.02
N PHE A 105 -10.77 -2.22 -3.49
CA PHE A 105 -11.14 -1.31 -4.57
C PHE A 105 -12.03 -0.18 -4.03
N LEU A 106 -11.76 1.05 -4.45
CA LEU A 106 -12.58 2.23 -4.15
C LEU A 106 -13.39 2.57 -5.39
N ASN A 107 -14.70 2.42 -5.34
CA ASN A 107 -15.58 2.91 -6.41
C ASN A 107 -15.77 4.41 -6.23
N LEU A 108 -15.56 5.14 -7.32
CA LEU A 108 -15.55 6.59 -7.32
C LEU A 108 -16.83 7.17 -7.93
N SER A 109 -17.11 8.43 -7.61
CA SER A 109 -18.28 9.17 -8.11
C SER A 109 -18.24 9.39 -9.62
N ASP A 110 -17.05 9.38 -10.23
CA ASP A 110 -16.84 9.43 -11.69
C ASP A 110 -17.13 8.10 -12.41
N GLY A 111 -17.57 7.06 -11.68
CA GLY A 111 -17.88 5.73 -12.19
C GLY A 111 -16.67 4.81 -12.35
N THR A 112 -15.45 5.30 -12.07
CA THR A 112 -14.23 4.49 -12.10
C THR A 112 -14.01 3.74 -10.78
N SER A 113 -13.08 2.78 -10.79
CA SER A 113 -12.67 2.06 -9.59
C SER A 113 -11.15 2.16 -9.41
N LEU A 114 -10.73 2.68 -8.27
CA LEU A 114 -9.32 2.83 -7.93
C LEU A 114 -8.85 1.66 -7.06
N PRO A 115 -7.84 0.87 -7.48
CA PRO A 115 -7.24 -0.14 -6.63
C PRO A 115 -6.47 0.53 -5.49
N ALA A 116 -6.60 -0.01 -4.28
CA ALA A 116 -5.96 0.51 -3.07
C ALA A 116 -5.03 -0.58 -2.48
N LEU A 117 -3.85 -0.74 -3.09
CA LEU A 117 -2.89 -1.80 -2.76
C LEU A 117 -2.35 -1.74 -1.32
N GLY A 118 -2.60 -0.64 -0.60
CA GLY A 118 -2.26 -0.55 0.82
C GLY A 118 -3.04 -1.53 1.72
N ILE A 119 -4.14 -2.11 1.24
CA ILE A 119 -4.94 -3.10 1.96
C ILE A 119 -5.05 -4.37 1.10
N GLN A 120 -4.35 -5.42 1.51
CA GLN A 120 -4.22 -6.68 0.76
C GLN A 120 -4.58 -7.88 1.63
N PRO A 121 -5.55 -8.74 1.23
CA PRO A 121 -5.85 -9.97 1.94
C PRO A 121 -4.64 -10.89 2.07
N GLY A 122 -3.96 -11.21 0.97
CA GLY A 122 -2.73 -12.02 0.89
C GLY A 122 -2.42 -12.88 2.13
N ILE A 123 -1.30 -12.57 2.78
CA ILE A 123 -0.77 -13.28 3.96
C ILE A 123 -1.51 -12.88 5.27
N ALA A 124 -2.36 -11.85 5.24
CA ALA A 124 -2.98 -11.24 6.42
C ALA A 124 -4.49 -11.00 6.25
N LYS A 125 -5.22 -12.01 5.75
CA LYS A 125 -6.63 -11.86 5.31
C LYS A 125 -7.53 -11.20 6.34
N GLN A 126 -7.48 -11.64 7.60
CA GLN A 126 -8.32 -11.09 8.66
C GLN A 126 -8.00 -9.61 8.95
N ARG A 127 -6.72 -9.23 8.88
CA ARG A 127 -6.31 -7.83 9.06
C ARG A 127 -6.81 -6.97 7.91
N ALA A 128 -6.68 -7.45 6.67
CA ALA A 128 -7.18 -6.73 5.50
C ALA A 128 -8.70 -6.52 5.55
N ILE A 129 -9.46 -7.52 6.02
CA ILE A 129 -10.91 -7.40 6.21
C ILE A 129 -11.24 -6.37 7.29
N ALA A 130 -10.47 -6.32 8.39
CA ALA A 130 -10.64 -5.30 9.42
C ALA A 130 -10.32 -3.89 8.89
N ASP A 131 -9.21 -3.73 8.17
CA ASP A 131 -8.77 -2.46 7.58
C ASP A 131 -9.79 -1.97 6.52
N ALA A 132 -10.30 -2.87 5.66
CA ALA A 132 -11.34 -2.54 4.69
C ALA A 132 -12.65 -2.11 5.34
N ARG A 133 -13.05 -2.76 6.44
CA ARG A 133 -14.24 -2.36 7.22
C ARG A 133 -14.04 -1.00 7.89
N ALA A 134 -12.86 -0.74 8.44
CA ALA A 134 -12.52 0.54 9.04
C ALA A 134 -12.59 1.68 8.01
N LEU A 135 -12.00 1.48 6.83
CA LEU A 135 -12.05 2.47 5.74
C LEU A 135 -13.49 2.69 5.23
N ARG A 136 -14.29 1.61 5.13
CA ARG A 136 -15.72 1.72 4.78
C ARG A 136 -16.49 2.54 5.80
N ALA A 137 -16.34 2.26 7.09
CA ALA A 137 -17.04 2.99 8.15
C ALA A 137 -16.67 4.49 8.14
N LEU A 138 -15.41 4.82 7.88
CA LEU A 138 -14.97 6.22 7.71
C LEU A 138 -15.62 6.90 6.50
N ALA A 139 -15.67 6.23 5.35
CA ALA A 139 -16.31 6.77 4.15
C ALA A 139 -17.81 6.99 4.36
N GLU A 140 -18.51 6.04 4.99
CA GLU A 140 -19.94 6.14 5.31
C GLU A 140 -20.21 7.28 6.30
N ALA A 141 -19.41 7.41 7.37
CA ALA A 141 -19.58 8.49 8.35
C ALA A 141 -19.37 9.88 7.73
N ARG A 142 -18.41 10.02 6.80
CA ARG A 142 -18.13 11.30 6.12
C ARG A 142 -19.17 11.64 5.06
N ALA A 143 -19.74 10.64 4.39
CA ALA A 143 -20.85 10.86 3.45
C ALA A 143 -22.13 11.38 4.14
N ILE A 144 -22.36 11.00 5.40
CA ILE A 144 -23.50 11.46 6.21
C ILE A 144 -23.30 12.88 6.71
N ASN A 145 -22.07 13.27 7.03
CA ASN A 145 -21.72 14.61 7.53
C ASN A 145 -21.61 15.67 6.42
N ASP A 146 -21.70 15.27 5.14
CA ASP A 146 -21.73 16.18 3.98
C ASP A 146 -23.10 16.18 3.23
N PRO A 147 -24.23 16.48 3.90
CA PRO A 147 -25.53 16.64 3.22
C PRO A 147 -25.73 18.07 2.68
N GLU A 148 -25.00 19.07 3.18
CA GLU A 148 -25.22 20.50 2.87
C GLU A 148 -24.51 20.96 1.57
N GLY A 149 -23.49 20.24 1.08
CA GLY A 149 -22.79 20.57 -0.16
C GLY A 149 -23.52 20.23 -1.47
N ARG A 150 -24.70 19.57 -1.41
CA ARG A 150 -25.47 19.15 -2.60
C ARG A 150 -26.56 20.15 -3.06
N GLN A 151 -26.72 21.29 -2.40
CA GLN A 151 -27.77 22.29 -2.72
C GLN A 151 -27.24 23.67 -3.17
N GLY A 152 -25.97 23.78 -3.58
CA GLY A 152 -25.39 25.01 -4.13
C GLY A 152 -25.39 25.05 -5.65
#